data_AF-A0A8B8QWR7-F1
#
_entry.id   AF-A0A8B8QWR7-F1
#
_cell.length_a   1.000
_cell.length_b   1.000
_cell.length_c   1.000
_cell.angle_alpha   90.00
_cell.angle_beta   90.00
_cell.angle_gamma   90.00
#
_symmetry.space_group_name_H-M   'P 1'
#
loop_
_entity.id
_entity.type
_entity.pdbx_description
1 polymer ?
#
loop_
_entity_poly.entity_id
_entity_poly.type
_entity_poly.pdbx_seq_one_letter_code
_entity_poly.pdbx_strand_id
1 'polypeptide(L)'
;MDKKDKNKGLGKSALISCSGSSKRDEDCDPQKKMHRDVERGRRREMSTLCASLRSLLPLEYIKGNRTTSDHIGGAANYINHLERKIKELESRRDELKSSNRSVRASSVGPCLDGVEIVIQSASSRDQDPNFPLSKALQLLLEEGISVASCVSTRISEMTFIHTIQSEVCHARCLDIAQLQSKLDEVLAEY
;
A
#
# COMPACT_ATOMS: atom_id res chain seq x y z
N MET A 1 13.72 -7.19 -64.66
CA MET A 1 12.77 -7.32 -65.78
C MET A 1 12.54 -8.81 -65.98
N ASP A 2 11.52 -9.38 -65.35
CA ASP A 2 10.23 -9.73 -65.98
C ASP A 2 10.41 -10.84 -67.05
N LYS A 3 9.69 -11.95 -67.07
CA LYS A 3 8.55 -12.45 -66.29
C LYS A 3 8.40 -13.96 -66.58
N LYS A 4 7.94 -14.66 -65.54
CA LYS A 4 6.94 -15.75 -65.50
C LYS A 4 6.89 -16.82 -66.59
N ASP A 5 7.00 -18.05 -66.10
CA ASP A 5 6.56 -19.25 -66.78
C ASP A 5 5.55 -20.03 -65.90
N LYS A 6 4.65 -20.74 -66.59
CA LYS A 6 3.83 -21.89 -66.15
C LYS A 6 2.51 -21.69 -65.38
N ASN A 7 1.47 -21.76 -66.22
CA ASN A 7 0.12 -22.26 -66.04
C ASN A 7 -0.02 -23.53 -65.14
N LYS A 8 -1.05 -23.57 -64.28
CA LYS A 8 -1.71 -24.82 -63.83
C LYS A 8 -3.02 -24.54 -63.08
N GLY A 9 -4.10 -25.22 -63.51
CA GLY A 9 -5.14 -25.69 -62.58
C GLY A 9 -6.54 -25.10 -62.73
N LEU A 10 -7.36 -25.74 -63.56
CA LEU A 10 -8.82 -25.66 -63.57
C LEU A 10 -9.42 -26.18 -62.26
N GLY A 11 -10.41 -25.48 -61.71
CA GLY A 11 -11.12 -25.86 -60.48
C GLY A 11 -12.51 -25.25 -60.36
N LYS A 12 -13.46 -25.84 -61.11
CA LYS A 12 -14.88 -26.10 -60.78
C LYS A 12 -15.72 -24.98 -60.13
N SER A 13 -16.58 -24.42 -60.97
CA SER A 13 -17.97 -23.96 -60.75
C SER A 13 -18.59 -24.16 -59.36
N ALA A 14 -18.97 -23.04 -58.73
CA ALA A 14 -20.13 -22.96 -57.86
C ALA A 14 -20.98 -21.76 -58.31
N LEU A 15 -21.96 -22.04 -59.17
CA LEU A 15 -23.04 -21.11 -59.49
C LEU A 15 -23.93 -21.04 -58.26
N ILE A 16 -23.79 -19.99 -57.45
CA ILE A 16 -24.83 -19.62 -56.48
C ILE A 16 -25.76 -18.67 -57.20
N SER A 17 -26.89 -19.22 -57.64
CA SER A 17 -28.02 -18.49 -58.19
C SER A 17 -28.65 -17.62 -57.11
N CYS A 18 -28.25 -16.35 -57.05
CA CYS A 18 -29.02 -15.34 -56.32
C CYS A 18 -30.20 -14.92 -57.21
N SER A 19 -31.31 -15.65 -57.08
CA SER A 19 -32.60 -15.24 -57.63
C SER A 19 -32.99 -13.90 -57.00
N GLY A 20 -33.10 -12.88 -57.85
CA GLY A 20 -33.42 -11.53 -57.44
C GLY A 20 -34.80 -11.41 -56.80
N SER A 21 -34.86 -10.60 -55.76
CA SER A 21 -36.03 -9.82 -55.40
C SER A 21 -35.60 -8.38 -55.21
N SER A 22 -35.89 -7.59 -56.24
CA SER A 22 -36.23 -6.17 -56.25
C SER A 22 -35.55 -5.26 -55.22
N LYS A 23 -34.59 -4.47 -55.71
CA LYS A 23 -34.26 -3.15 -55.18
C LYS A 23 -35.55 -2.34 -54.98
N ARG A 24 -35.91 -2.07 -53.74
CA ARG A 24 -36.74 -0.93 -53.34
C ARG A 24 -36.11 -0.32 -52.09
N ASP A 25 -35.97 0.99 -52.13
CA ASP A 25 -35.20 1.85 -51.24
C ASP A 25 -35.65 1.82 -49.77
N GLU A 26 -35.37 0.72 -49.06
CA GLU A 26 -35.50 0.60 -47.59
C GLU A 26 -34.21 1.04 -46.86
N ASP A 27 -33.22 1.58 -47.58
CA ASP A 27 -31.98 2.14 -47.01
C ASP A 27 -32.17 3.60 -46.53
N CYS A 28 -33.38 4.15 -46.63
CA CYS A 28 -33.71 5.52 -46.23
C CYS A 28 -34.76 5.64 -45.12
N ASP A 29 -34.99 4.58 -44.34
CA ASP A 29 -35.74 4.73 -43.09
C ASP A 29 -34.88 5.49 -42.06
N PRO A 30 -35.22 6.74 -41.70
CA PRO A 30 -34.45 7.55 -40.76
C PRO A 30 -34.33 6.87 -39.38
N GLN A 31 -35.31 6.05 -38.99
CA GLN A 31 -35.29 5.33 -37.72
C GLN A 31 -34.26 4.19 -37.73
N LYS A 32 -34.10 3.47 -38.84
CA LYS A 32 -33.06 2.45 -39.01
C LYS A 32 -31.65 3.06 -39.04
N LYS A 33 -31.49 4.21 -39.69
CA LYS A 33 -30.20 4.95 -39.68
C LYS A 33 -29.82 5.38 -38.27
N MET A 34 -30.76 5.99 -37.54
CA MET A 34 -30.56 6.39 -36.16
C MET A 34 -30.20 5.20 -35.26
N HIS A 35 -30.92 4.08 -35.35
CA HIS A 35 -30.60 2.87 -34.57
C HIS A 35 -29.19 2.33 -34.89
N ARG A 36 -28.81 2.31 -36.17
CA ARG A 36 -27.47 1.90 -36.62
C ARG A 36 -26.38 2.81 -36.07
N ASP A 37 -26.62 4.11 -36.01
CA ASP A 37 -25.66 5.09 -35.50
C ASP A 37 -25.49 4.97 -33.98
N VAL A 38 -26.59 4.76 -33.25
CA VAL A 38 -26.56 4.47 -31.80
C VAL A 38 -25.76 3.22 -31.50
N GLU A 39 -26.05 2.10 -32.18
CA GLU A 39 -25.31 0.84 -31.97
C GLU A 39 -23.83 0.97 -32.39
N ARG A 40 -23.53 1.74 -33.44
CA ARG A 40 -22.15 2.04 -33.83
C ARG A 40 -21.44 2.85 -32.73
N GLY A 41 -22.10 3.84 -32.15
CA GLY A 41 -21.61 4.59 -31.00
C GLY A 41 -21.27 3.66 -29.83
N ARG A 42 -22.21 2.81 -29.43
CA ARG A 42 -22.03 1.83 -28.35
C ARG A 42 -20.81 0.93 -28.56
N ARG A 43 -20.57 0.47 -29.80
CA ARG A 43 -19.39 -0.38 -30.12
C ARG A 43 -18.07 0.40 -30.11
N ARG A 44 -18.09 1.66 -30.57
CA ARG A 44 -16.91 2.53 -30.48
C ARG A 44 -16.52 2.75 -29.02
N GLU A 45 -17.49 3.05 -28.16
CA GLU A 45 -17.26 3.22 -26.72
C GLU A 45 -16.68 1.95 -26.10
N MET A 46 -17.28 0.78 -26.35
CA MET A 46 -16.75 -0.50 -25.87
C MET A 46 -15.31 -0.74 -26.34
N SER A 47 -15.00 -0.45 -27.61
CA SER A 47 -13.65 -0.58 -28.14
C SER A 47 -12.66 0.34 -27.42
N THR A 48 -13.05 1.58 -27.14
CA THR A 48 -12.24 2.54 -26.39
C THR A 48 -11.97 2.04 -24.98
N LEU A 49 -13.00 1.55 -24.27
CA LEU A 49 -12.84 1.00 -22.91
C LEU A 49 -11.92 -0.22 -22.89
N CYS A 50 -12.06 -1.15 -23.84
CA CYS A 50 -11.16 -2.30 -23.95
C CYS A 50 -9.71 -1.88 -24.23
N ALA A 51 -9.49 -0.86 -25.07
CA ALA A 51 -8.15 -0.32 -25.33
C ALA A 51 -7.54 0.32 -24.08
N SER A 52 -8.32 1.12 -23.35
CA SER A 52 -7.90 1.72 -22.07
C SER A 52 -7.55 0.64 -21.04
N LEU A 53 -8.40 -0.38 -20.88
CA LEU A 53 -8.13 -1.51 -19.99
C LEU A 53 -6.78 -2.16 -20.34
N ARG A 54 -6.56 -2.49 -21.61
CA ARG A 54 -5.31 -3.12 -22.07
C ARG A 54 -4.07 -2.28 -21.76
N SER A 55 -4.18 -0.94 -21.79
CA SER A 55 -3.06 -0.04 -21.49
C SER A 55 -2.67 0.01 -20.02
N LEU A 56 -3.59 -0.36 -19.10
CA LEU A 56 -3.34 -0.39 -17.66
C LEU A 56 -2.71 -1.71 -17.18
N LEU A 57 -2.70 -2.73 -18.04
CA LEU A 57 -2.24 -4.07 -17.67
C LEU A 57 -0.74 -4.24 -17.94
N PRO A 58 0.02 -4.82 -16.99
CA PRO A 58 1.41 -5.21 -17.23
C PRO A 58 1.52 -6.24 -18.35
N LEU A 59 2.66 -6.23 -19.05
CA LEU A 59 2.90 -7.07 -20.22
C LEU A 59 2.72 -8.56 -19.92
N GLU A 60 3.03 -8.99 -18.71
CA GLU A 60 2.92 -10.38 -18.23
C GLU A 60 1.48 -10.90 -18.32
N TYR A 61 0.48 -10.03 -18.14
CA TYR A 61 -0.93 -10.39 -18.13
C TYR A 61 -1.63 -10.20 -19.49
N ILE A 62 -0.94 -9.61 -20.47
CA ILE A 62 -1.48 -9.34 -21.82
C ILE A 62 -0.68 -9.96 -22.95
N LYS A 63 0.50 -10.52 -22.66
CA LYS A 63 1.36 -11.17 -23.66
C LYS A 63 0.69 -12.43 -24.22
N GLY A 64 0.65 -12.54 -25.55
CA GLY A 64 0.02 -13.67 -26.24
C GLY A 64 -1.50 -13.60 -26.33
N ASN A 65 -2.15 -12.72 -25.57
CA ASN A 65 -3.60 -12.56 -25.55
C ASN A 65 -4.06 -11.70 -26.74
N ARG A 66 -4.91 -12.27 -27.60
CA ARG A 66 -5.34 -11.62 -28.85
C ARG A 66 -6.78 -11.12 -28.79
N THR A 67 -7.64 -11.72 -27.95
CA THR A 67 -9.05 -11.34 -27.87
C THR A 67 -9.35 -10.43 -26.68
N THR A 68 -10.45 -9.68 -26.76
CA THR A 68 -10.93 -8.85 -25.65
C THR A 68 -11.25 -9.70 -24.40
N SER A 69 -11.77 -10.91 -24.60
CA SER A 69 -12.03 -11.86 -23.51
C SER A 69 -10.75 -12.25 -22.78
N ASP A 70 -9.67 -12.54 -23.51
CA ASP A 70 -8.37 -12.87 -22.91
C ASP A 70 -7.83 -11.68 -22.09
N HIS A 71 -8.01 -10.45 -22.58
CA HIS A 71 -7.59 -9.24 -21.86
C HIS A 71 -8.41 -9.03 -20.59
N ILE A 72 -9.72 -9.29 -20.62
CA ILE A 72 -10.58 -9.24 -19.43
C ILE A 72 -10.15 -10.30 -18.41
N GLY A 73 -9.87 -11.53 -18.85
CA GLY A 73 -9.34 -12.58 -17.97
C GLY A 73 -7.97 -12.21 -17.37
N GLY A 74 -7.08 -11.64 -18.18
CA GLY A 74 -5.79 -11.12 -17.74
C GLY A 74 -5.93 -10.00 -16.69
N ALA A 75 -6.91 -9.10 -16.87
CA ALA A 75 -7.22 -8.06 -15.91
C ALA A 75 -7.68 -8.62 -14.56
N ALA A 76 -8.60 -9.60 -14.58
CA ALA A 76 -9.07 -10.26 -13.35
C ALA A 76 -7.90 -10.94 -12.60
N ASN A 77 -7.00 -11.61 -13.32
CA ASN A 77 -5.81 -12.22 -12.73
C ASN A 77 -4.86 -11.18 -12.13
N TYR A 78 -4.71 -10.01 -12.77
CA TYR A 78 -3.87 -8.93 -12.25
C TYR A 78 -4.48 -8.31 -10.98
N ILE A 79 -5.80 -8.09 -10.95
CA ILE A 79 -6.51 -7.63 -9.74
C ILE A 79 -6.25 -8.61 -8.57
N ASN A 80 -6.46 -9.91 -8.78
CA ASN A 80 -6.18 -10.94 -7.77
C ASN A 80 -4.71 -10.97 -7.31
N HIS A 81 -3.77 -10.64 -8.20
CA HIS A 81 -2.36 -10.53 -7.84
C HIS A 81 -2.11 -9.31 -6.95
N LEU A 82 -2.67 -8.15 -7.30
CA LEU A 82 -2.55 -6.93 -6.50
C LEU A 82 -3.19 -7.07 -5.13
N GLU A 83 -4.38 -7.67 -5.04
CA GLU A 83 -5.06 -7.93 -3.76
C GLU A 83 -4.19 -8.80 -2.83
N ARG A 84 -3.60 -9.88 -3.36
CA ARG A 84 -2.67 -10.72 -2.59
C ARG A 84 -1.42 -9.94 -2.16
N LYS A 85 -0.87 -9.12 -3.05
CA LYS A 85 0.31 -8.31 -2.76
C LYS A 85 0.02 -7.28 -1.67
N ILE A 86 -1.15 -6.64 -1.68
CA ILE A 86 -1.59 -5.73 -0.62
C ILE A 86 -1.65 -6.49 0.71
N LYS A 87 -2.31 -7.65 0.74
CA LYS A 87 -2.43 -8.47 1.95
C LYS A 87 -1.07 -8.93 2.49
N GLU A 88 -0.15 -9.34 1.62
CA GLU A 88 1.22 -9.71 1.99
C GLU A 88 1.98 -8.53 2.61
N LEU A 89 1.89 -7.35 1.98
CA LEU A 89 2.51 -6.13 2.49
C LEU A 89 1.91 -5.69 3.83
N GLU A 90 0.60 -5.87 4.02
CA GLU A 90 -0.07 -5.62 5.30
C GLU A 90 0.42 -6.57 6.39
N SER A 91 0.48 -7.88 6.11
CA SER A 91 1.03 -8.88 7.04
C SER A 91 2.45 -8.53 7.46
N ARG A 92 3.32 -8.26 6.47
CA ARG A 92 4.72 -7.90 6.72
C ARG A 92 4.85 -6.61 7.54
N ARG A 93 4.00 -5.61 7.25
CA ARG A 93 3.94 -4.37 8.04
C ARG A 93 3.54 -4.67 9.48
N ASP A 94 2.56 -5.54 9.70
CA ASP A 94 2.04 -5.83 11.03
C ASP A 94 3.00 -6.71 11.85
N GLU A 95 3.75 -7.61 11.20
CA GLU A 95 4.89 -8.32 11.80
C GLU A 95 5.98 -7.35 12.29
N LEU A 96 6.41 -6.42 11.43
CA LEU A 96 7.41 -5.42 11.79
C LEU A 96 6.92 -4.47 12.88
N LYS A 97 5.63 -4.14 12.90
CA LYS A 97 5.03 -3.36 13.99
C LYS A 97 5.03 -4.12 15.32
N SER A 98 4.75 -5.43 15.29
CA SER A 98 4.75 -6.27 16.49
C SER A 98 6.14 -6.32 17.13
N SER A 99 7.19 -6.46 16.33
CA SER A 99 8.58 -6.46 16.80
C SER A 99 9.12 -5.10 17.24
N ASN A 100 8.42 -4.00 16.93
CA ASN A 100 8.85 -2.63 17.25
C ASN A 100 8.10 -2.01 18.45
N ARG A 101 7.34 -2.80 19.22
CA ARG A 101 6.94 -2.39 20.58
C ARG A 101 8.20 -2.45 21.44
N SER A 102 8.83 -1.30 21.60
CA SER A 102 9.99 -1.18 22.47
C SER A 102 9.90 0.17 23.14
N VAL A 103 9.79 0.13 24.45
CA VAL A 103 10.09 1.25 25.31
C VAL A 103 11.49 1.02 25.86
N ARG A 104 12.39 2.01 25.72
CA ARG A 104 13.75 1.90 26.25
C ARG A 104 14.28 3.22 26.77
N ALA A 105 14.99 3.18 27.89
CA ALA A 105 15.77 4.31 28.33
C ALA A 105 16.94 4.48 27.35
N SER A 106 16.94 5.59 26.62
CA SER A 106 17.95 5.87 25.59
C SER A 106 19.19 6.51 26.20
N SER A 107 18.99 7.39 27.19
CA SER A 107 20.08 7.99 27.96
C SER A 107 19.62 8.45 29.33
N VAL A 108 20.44 8.19 30.34
CA VAL A 108 20.34 8.81 31.66
C VAL A 108 21.65 9.56 31.90
N GLY A 109 21.58 10.85 32.19
CA GLY A 109 22.76 11.69 32.34
C GLY A 109 22.56 12.81 33.36
N PRO A 110 23.64 13.39 33.91
CA PRO A 110 23.52 14.51 34.83
C PRO A 110 23.09 15.77 34.06
N CYS A 111 22.28 16.62 34.70
CA CYS A 111 21.98 17.98 34.24
C CYS A 111 22.43 19.01 35.30
N LEU A 112 22.27 20.30 35.01
CA LEU A 112 22.81 21.39 35.85
C LEU A 112 22.43 21.28 37.34
N ASP A 113 21.23 20.80 37.63
CA ASP A 113 20.72 20.66 39.00
C ASP A 113 20.11 19.28 39.25
N GLY A 114 20.55 18.24 38.52
CA GLY A 114 20.06 16.88 38.75
C GLY A 114 20.35 15.86 37.66
N VAL A 115 19.31 15.17 37.19
CA VAL A 115 19.40 14.10 36.19
C VAL A 115 18.38 14.36 35.07
N GLU A 116 18.82 14.13 33.84
CA GLU A 116 17.98 14.08 32.65
C GLU A 116 17.86 12.63 32.17
N ILE A 117 16.62 12.20 31.97
CA ILE A 117 16.27 10.86 31.51
C ILE A 117 15.52 11.00 30.18
N VAL A 118 16.05 10.37 29.14
CA VAL A 118 15.45 10.34 27.81
C VAL A 118 14.97 8.91 27.54
N ILE A 119 13.67 8.75 27.36
CA ILE A 119 13.04 7.47 27.04
C ILE A 119 12.42 7.56 25.66
N GLN A 120 12.77 6.60 24.81
CA GLN A 120 12.14 6.46 23.51
C GLN A 120 11.06 5.39 23.63
N SER A 121 9.84 5.75 23.22
CA SER A 121 8.72 4.82 23.12
C SER A 121 8.26 4.72 21.66
N ALA A 122 8.06 3.49 21.21
CA ALA A 122 7.44 3.21 19.92
C ALA A 122 6.08 2.55 20.14
N SER A 123 5.02 3.16 19.61
CA SER A 123 3.64 2.67 19.73
C SER A 123 3.06 2.22 18.39
N SER A 124 2.17 1.23 18.42
CA SER A 124 1.37 0.89 17.24
C SER A 124 0.19 1.85 17.08
N ARG A 125 -0.23 2.11 15.84
CA ARG A 125 -1.33 3.02 15.49
C ARG A 125 -2.69 2.69 16.12
N ASP A 126 -2.89 1.44 16.54
CA ASP A 126 -4.18 0.87 16.90
C ASP A 126 -4.33 0.58 18.42
N GLN A 127 -3.36 0.98 19.23
CA GLN A 127 -3.44 0.91 20.69
C GLN A 127 -3.00 2.23 21.31
N ASP A 128 -3.54 2.55 22.47
CA ASP A 128 -3.09 3.70 23.26
C ASP A 128 -1.55 3.68 23.36
N PRO A 129 -0.87 4.82 23.14
CA PRO A 129 0.57 4.92 23.31
C PRO A 129 0.88 4.85 24.81
N ASN A 130 0.70 3.67 25.41
CA ASN A 130 1.02 3.43 26.79
C ASN A 130 2.54 3.25 26.92
N PHE A 131 3.26 4.35 26.69
CA PHE A 131 4.50 4.54 27.41
C PHE A 131 4.15 4.39 28.90
N PRO A 132 4.76 3.45 29.66
CA PRO A 132 4.51 3.29 31.09
C PRO A 132 5.16 4.42 31.88
N LEU A 133 4.82 5.68 31.54
CA LEU A 133 5.30 6.88 32.21
C LEU A 133 5.00 6.80 33.71
N SER A 134 3.84 6.28 34.08
CA SER A 134 3.47 6.05 35.48
C SER A 134 4.49 5.18 36.20
N LYS A 135 4.98 4.11 35.55
CA LYS A 135 5.94 3.19 36.14
C LYS A 135 7.36 3.77 36.20
N ALA A 136 7.77 4.49 35.16
CA ALA A 136 9.03 5.24 35.17
C ALA A 136 9.03 6.30 36.28
N LEU A 137 7.96 7.10 36.40
CA LEU A 137 7.82 8.10 37.46
C LEU A 137 7.73 7.47 38.86
N GLN A 138 7.07 6.32 38.99
CA GLN A 138 7.03 5.57 40.24
C GLN A 138 8.44 5.12 40.65
N LEU A 139 9.24 4.60 39.72
CA LEU A 139 10.62 4.21 40.00
C LEU A 139 11.44 5.42 40.47
N LEU A 140 11.30 6.58 39.81
CA LEU A 140 11.99 7.80 40.22
C LEU A 140 11.60 8.23 41.64
N LEU A 141 10.32 8.11 41.99
CA LEU A 141 9.84 8.40 43.34
C LEU A 141 10.43 7.44 44.39
N GLU A 142 10.52 6.13 44.07
CA GLU A 142 11.10 5.11 44.94
C GLU A 142 12.61 5.32 45.16
N GLU A 143 13.32 5.83 44.15
CA GLU A 143 14.73 6.23 44.25
C GLU A 143 14.93 7.61 44.92
N GLY A 144 13.85 8.28 45.32
CA GLY A 144 13.91 9.60 45.97
C GLY A 144 14.27 10.74 45.00
N ILE A 145 14.07 10.56 43.70
CA ILE A 145 14.37 11.54 42.66
C ILE A 145 13.13 12.43 42.44
N SER A 146 13.28 13.73 42.69
CA SER A 146 12.21 14.72 42.49
C SER A 146 12.13 15.16 41.03
N VAL A 147 11.01 14.87 40.36
CA VAL A 147 10.80 15.25 38.96
C VAL A 147 10.37 16.72 38.87
N ALA A 148 11.13 17.53 38.14
CA ALA A 148 10.86 18.95 37.91
C ALA A 148 10.05 19.17 36.63
N SER A 149 10.38 18.44 35.55
CA SER A 149 9.63 18.50 34.30
C SER A 149 9.61 17.16 33.58
N CYS A 150 8.55 16.94 32.80
CA CYS A 150 8.42 15.79 31.91
C CYS A 150 7.78 16.28 30.60
N VAL A 151 8.53 16.19 29.51
CA VAL A 151 8.11 16.65 28.19
C VAL A 151 8.10 15.47 27.22
N SER A 152 7.00 15.30 26.51
CA SER A 152 6.85 14.24 25.51
C SER A 152 6.75 14.86 24.12
N THR A 153 7.67 14.49 23.23
CA THR A 153 7.73 14.98 21.85
C THR A 153 7.52 13.83 20.89
N ARG A 154 6.60 13.97 19.94
CA ARG A 154 6.40 13.00 18.86
C ARG A 154 7.38 13.27 17.73
N ILE A 155 8.26 12.33 17.43
CA ILE A 155 9.28 12.45 16.37
C ILE A 155 8.86 11.77 15.06
N SER A 156 7.96 10.79 15.14
CA SER A 156 7.43 10.03 13.99
C SER A 156 5.96 9.67 14.22
N GLU A 157 5.31 9.13 13.18
CA GLU A 157 3.93 8.64 13.30
C GLU A 157 3.70 7.65 14.45
N MET A 158 4.75 6.96 14.89
CA MET A 158 4.69 5.87 15.87
C MET A 158 5.73 6.02 16.98
N THR A 159 6.48 7.12 17.06
CA THR A 159 7.62 7.22 17.99
C THR A 159 7.57 8.52 18.78
N PHE A 160 7.70 8.41 20.09
CA PHE A 160 7.78 9.51 21.03
C PHE A 160 9.10 9.47 21.78
N ILE A 161 9.58 10.66 22.13
CA ILE A 161 10.69 10.89 23.04
C ILE A 161 10.13 11.56 24.28
N HIS A 162 10.30 10.92 25.42
CA HIS A 162 9.95 11.45 26.73
C HIS A 162 11.23 11.91 27.41
N THR A 163 11.30 13.19 27.74
CA THR A 163 12.42 13.82 28.44
C THR A 163 11.95 14.18 29.84
N ILE A 164 12.55 13.57 30.85
CA ILE A 164 12.25 13.82 32.25
C ILE A 164 13.47 14.52 32.86
N GLN A 165 13.26 15.68 33.47
CA GLN A 165 14.30 16.39 34.20
C GLN A 165 13.94 16.38 35.68
N SER A 166 14.92 16.04 36.51
CA SER A 166 14.80 16.05 37.96
C SER A 166 15.62 17.16 38.57
N GLU A 167 15.11 17.74 39.66
CA GLU A 167 15.88 18.58 40.56
C GLU A 167 16.45 17.70 41.69
N VAL A 168 17.76 17.74 41.90
CA VAL A 168 18.47 16.97 42.93
C VAL A 168 18.68 17.83 44.16
N CYS A 169 17.83 17.61 45.16
CA CYS A 169 18.02 18.14 46.50
C CYS A 169 19.05 17.28 47.27
N HIS A 170 20.33 17.65 47.17
CA HIS A 170 21.43 17.24 48.04
C HIS A 170 21.96 15.80 47.89
N ALA A 171 23.01 15.70 47.06
CA ALA A 171 23.88 14.59 46.77
C ALA A 171 24.29 13.70 47.97
N ARG A 172 24.09 12.39 47.80
CA ARG A 172 25.22 11.45 47.72
C ARG A 172 25.01 10.53 46.52
N CYS A 173 25.86 10.71 45.52
CA CYS A 173 26.17 9.80 44.42
C CYS A 173 24.96 9.03 43.87
N LEU A 174 24.04 9.73 43.18
CA LEU A 174 23.09 9.04 42.31
C LEU A 174 23.89 8.21 41.31
N ASP A 175 23.84 6.89 41.46
CA ASP A 175 24.47 5.96 40.54
C ASP A 175 23.65 5.92 39.26
N ILE A 176 24.06 6.73 38.29
CA ILE A 176 23.43 6.85 36.98
C ILE A 176 23.35 5.47 36.29
N ALA A 177 24.37 4.62 36.46
CA ALA A 177 24.37 3.30 35.85
C ALA A 177 23.35 2.37 36.53
N GLN A 178 23.22 2.44 37.85
CA GLN A 178 22.19 1.70 38.58
C GLN A 178 20.78 2.17 38.20
N LEU A 179 20.57 3.49 38.09
CA LEU A 179 19.29 4.07 37.68
C LEU A 179 18.92 3.66 36.25
N GLN A 180 19.88 3.70 35.32
CA GLN A 180 19.68 3.24 33.95
C GLN A 180 19.30 1.76 33.91
N SER A 181 20.01 0.89 34.64
CA SER A 181 19.69 -0.54 34.70
C SER A 181 18.29 -0.82 35.23
N LYS A 182 17.86 -0.09 36.27
CA LYS A 182 16.51 -0.22 36.85
C LYS A 182 15.43 0.26 35.89
N LEU A 183 15.68 1.36 35.16
CA LEU A 183 14.78 1.84 34.13
C LEU A 183 14.67 0.84 32.98
N ASP A 184 15.79 0.28 32.51
CA ASP A 184 15.77 -0.72 31.44
C ASP A 184 15.01 -1.99 31.85
N GLU A 185 15.14 -2.45 33.09
CA GLU A 185 14.37 -3.58 33.63
C GLU A 185 12.87 -3.31 33.65
N VAL A 186 12.46 -2.13 34.15
CA VAL A 186 11.05 -1.72 34.21
C VAL A 186 10.44 -1.52 32.83
N LEU A 187 11.22 -1.00 31.88
CA LEU A 187 10.74 -0.70 30.53
C LEU A 187 10.76 -1.93 29.62
N ALA A 188 11.58 -2.95 29.91
CA ALA A 188 11.63 -4.20 29.15
C ALA A 188 10.31 -5.00 29.16
N GLU A 189 9.41 -4.70 30.11
CA GLU A 189 8.07 -5.29 30.18
C GLU A 189 7.09 -4.73 29.11
N TYR A 190 7.49 -3.72 28.32
CA TYR A 190 6.62 -2.93 27.41
C TYR A 190 7.19 -2.72 26.00
#